data_AF-A0A7K4GQP5-F1
#
_entry.id   AF-A0A7K4GQP5-F1
#
_cell.length_a   1.000
_cell.length_b   1.000
_cell.length_c   1.000
_cell.angle_alpha   90.00
_cell.angle_beta   90.00
_cell.angle_gamma   90.00
#
_symmetry.space_group_name_H-M   'P 1'
#
loop_
_entity.id
_entity.type
_entity.pdbx_description
1 polymer ?
#
loop_
_entity_poly.entity_id
_entity_poly.type
_entity_poly.pdbx_seq_one_letter_code
_entity_poly.pdbx_strand_id
1 'polypeptide(L)'
;MGRRKRKQQTYKRVKKVPKIFTCPNCGEKSVKVENIRKSAIATVKCGHCGLKKEVLVNSISEPVDAFGDFIDIHYADQELQRLEKRIEKLKKKNEWGELTLSYSILSDICKFKAAEALEDEDNVNLDEVNKWKIKAEEYKRLEKDALLQLDSLELEKGIKTDDETLFTEHEESDIKKEKKIEDIFDDPGFLEF
;
A
#
# COMPACT_ATOMS: atom_id res chain seq x y z
N MET A 1 -15.97 57.54 25.84
CA MET A 1 -15.07 56.92 24.86
C MET A 1 -14.63 55.55 25.36
N GLY A 2 -15.32 54.48 24.96
CA GLY A 2 -15.02 53.12 25.41
C GLY A 2 -13.86 52.51 24.63
N ARG A 3 -12.76 52.20 25.33
CA ARG A 3 -11.58 51.53 24.75
C ARG A 3 -11.99 50.11 24.30
N ARG A 4 -12.02 49.85 22.98
CA ARG A 4 -12.21 48.48 22.45
C ARG A 4 -11.07 47.59 22.97
N LYS A 5 -11.41 46.56 23.76
CA LYS A 5 -10.45 45.53 24.18
C LYS A 5 -9.90 44.84 22.92
N ARG A 6 -8.58 44.91 22.71
CA ARG A 6 -7.89 44.14 21.67
C ARG A 6 -8.10 42.65 21.95
N LYS A 7 -8.61 41.90 20.97
CA LYS A 7 -8.69 40.44 21.04
C LYS A 7 -7.28 39.88 21.24
N GLN A 8 -7.08 39.12 22.31
CA GLN A 8 -5.84 38.42 22.56
C GLN A 8 -5.71 37.28 21.54
N GLN A 9 -4.65 37.30 20.72
CA GLN A 9 -4.38 36.21 19.79
C GLN A 9 -3.96 34.97 20.58
N THR A 10 -4.85 33.97 20.64
CA THR A 10 -4.52 32.63 21.12
C THR A 10 -3.81 31.87 20.01
N TYR A 11 -2.50 31.65 20.18
CA TYR A 11 -1.72 30.78 19.30
C TYR A 11 -2.18 29.33 19.45
N LYS A 12 -2.55 28.69 18.32
CA LYS A 12 -2.86 27.26 18.30
C LYS A 12 -1.57 26.48 18.56
N ARG A 13 -1.61 25.50 19.48
CA ARG A 13 -0.46 24.61 19.73
C ARG A 13 -0.20 23.77 18.47
N VAL A 14 1.05 23.79 18.01
CA VAL A 14 1.49 22.92 16.91
C VAL A 14 1.45 21.47 17.38
N LYS A 15 0.78 20.61 16.61
CA LYS A 15 0.72 19.16 16.89
C LYS A 15 2.13 18.58 16.71
N LYS A 16 2.57 17.75 17.65
CA LYS A 16 3.87 17.06 17.60
C LYS A 16 3.65 15.61 17.22
N VAL A 17 4.57 15.04 16.44
CA VAL A 17 4.61 13.61 16.17
C VAL A 17 4.78 12.80 17.46
N PRO A 18 4.08 11.65 17.59
CA PRO A 18 4.20 10.80 18.76
C PRO A 18 5.60 10.18 18.84
N LYS A 19 6.09 9.97 20.07
CA LYS A 19 7.39 9.33 20.34
C LYS A 19 7.25 7.88 20.81
N ILE A 20 6.03 7.44 21.08
CA ILE A 20 5.70 6.12 21.61
C ILE A 20 4.67 5.51 20.67
N PHE A 21 4.95 4.31 20.19
CA PHE A 21 4.12 3.60 19.22
C PHE A 21 3.50 2.33 19.81
N THR A 22 2.47 1.82 19.14
CA THR A 22 1.78 0.56 19.45
C THR A 22 2.58 -0.63 18.93
N CYS A 23 2.85 -1.62 19.77
CA CYS A 23 3.55 -2.82 19.35
C CYS A 23 2.64 -3.72 18.50
N PRO A 24 3.10 -4.20 17.32
CA PRO A 24 2.31 -5.11 16.48
C PRO A 24 2.10 -6.49 17.11
N ASN A 25 2.96 -6.91 18.04
CA ASN A 25 2.89 -8.24 18.66
C ASN A 25 2.01 -8.27 19.93
N CYS A 26 2.18 -7.30 20.85
CA CYS A 26 1.43 -7.29 22.11
C CYS A 26 0.28 -6.26 22.17
N GLY A 27 0.16 -5.36 21.19
CA GLY A 27 -0.89 -4.33 21.15
C GLY A 27 -0.71 -3.16 22.13
N GLU A 28 0.30 -3.20 23.01
CA GLU A 28 0.57 -2.13 23.97
C GLU A 28 1.35 -0.95 23.36
N LYS A 29 1.11 0.26 23.88
CA LYS A 29 1.82 1.50 23.51
C LYS A 29 3.16 1.61 24.24
N SER A 30 4.09 0.72 23.91
CA SER A 30 5.37 0.59 24.61
C SER A 30 6.59 0.56 23.69
N VAL A 31 6.43 0.84 22.40
CA VAL A 31 7.54 0.86 21.44
C VAL A 31 8.25 2.20 21.48
N LYS A 32 9.57 2.17 21.67
CA LYS A 32 10.47 3.33 21.64
C LYS A 32 11.54 3.12 20.58
N VAL A 33 11.89 4.19 19.88
CA VAL A 33 12.96 4.22 18.89
C VAL A 33 14.17 4.97 19.48
N GLU A 34 15.32 4.31 19.48
CA GLU A 34 16.59 4.84 19.97
C GLU A 34 17.57 5.07 18.80
N ASN A 35 18.53 5.99 18.97
CA ASN A 35 19.70 6.22 18.11
C ASN A 35 19.52 6.87 16.71
N ILE A 36 18.36 7.41 16.35
CA ILE A 36 18.08 8.03 15.03
C ILE A 36 19.11 9.07 14.56
N ARG A 37 19.70 9.86 15.47
CA ARG A 37 20.61 10.97 15.12
C ARG A 37 22.10 10.66 15.29
N LYS A 38 22.43 9.49 15.82
CA LYS A 38 23.82 9.15 16.21
C LYS A 38 24.49 8.18 15.24
N SER A 39 23.69 7.38 14.54
CA SER A 39 24.14 6.31 13.66
C SER A 39 23.18 6.20 12.48
N ALA A 40 23.63 5.56 11.39
CA ALA A 40 22.77 5.17 10.27
C ALA A 40 21.80 4.03 10.63
N ILE A 41 21.86 3.53 11.87
CA ILE A 41 21.05 2.44 12.40
C ILE A 41 20.25 2.97 13.60
N ALA A 42 18.93 2.76 13.57
CA ALA A 42 18.01 3.00 14.67
C ALA A 42 17.63 1.66 15.29
N THR A 43 17.49 1.64 16.62
CA THR A 43 17.05 0.45 17.34
C THR A 43 15.63 0.67 17.85
N VAL A 44 14.70 -0.17 17.38
CA VAL A 44 13.29 -0.16 17.79
C VAL A 44 13.11 -1.21 18.87
N LYS A 45 12.67 -0.80 20.06
CA LYS A 45 12.51 -1.68 21.23
C LYS A 45 11.13 -1.56 21.84
N CYS A 46 10.47 -2.69 22.09
CA CYS A 46 9.23 -2.75 22.84
C CYS A 46 9.50 -3.03 24.32
N GLY A 47 9.01 -2.16 25.21
CA GLY A 47 9.17 -2.31 26.66
C GLY A 47 8.32 -3.41 27.31
N HIS A 48 7.26 -3.89 26.65
CA HIS A 48 6.36 -4.91 27.21
C HIS A 48 6.76 -6.33 26.82
N CYS A 49 6.81 -6.62 25.51
CA CYS A 49 7.14 -7.96 25.00
C CYS A 49 8.65 -8.19 24.77
N GLY A 50 9.48 -7.15 24.88
CA GLY A 50 10.93 -7.27 24.69
C GLY A 50 11.40 -7.38 23.24
N LEU A 51 10.52 -7.19 22.25
CA LEU A 51 10.91 -7.16 20.84
C LEU A 51 11.96 -6.07 20.58
N LYS A 52 13.03 -6.43 19.88
CA LYS A 52 14.08 -5.50 19.46
C LYS A 52 14.41 -5.77 18.00
N LYS A 53 14.51 -4.72 17.20
CA LYS A 53 14.95 -4.81 15.81
C LYS A 53 15.76 -3.58 15.43
N GLU A 54 16.74 -3.79 14.58
CA GLU A 54 17.59 -2.74 14.04
C GLU A 54 17.10 -2.38 12.64
N VAL A 55 17.07 -1.09 12.34
CA VAL A 55 16.51 -0.55 11.10
C VAL A 55 17.46 0.52 10.58
N LEU A 56 17.72 0.50 9.27
CA LEU A 56 18.51 1.52 8.58
C LEU A 56 17.72 2.82 8.48
N VAL A 57 18.35 3.93 8.87
CA VAL A 57 17.71 5.25 8.93
C VAL A 57 18.62 6.32 8.33
N ASN A 58 18.00 7.22 7.56
CA ASN A 58 18.66 8.39 7.01
C ASN A 58 18.70 9.56 8.00
N SER A 59 19.58 10.54 7.78
CA SER A 59 19.74 11.72 8.66
C SER A 59 18.50 12.61 8.76
N ILE A 60 17.59 12.53 7.78
CA ILE A 60 16.33 13.28 7.71
C ILE A 60 15.19 12.50 8.38
N SER A 61 15.36 11.20 8.61
CA SER A 61 14.29 10.33 9.10
C SER A 61 13.81 10.72 10.51
N GLU A 62 12.52 10.56 10.71
CA GLU A 62 11.84 10.74 11.98
C GLU A 62 11.63 9.40 12.69
N PRO A 63 11.37 9.38 14.01
CA PRO A 63 11.04 8.15 14.74
C PRO A 63 9.83 7.41 14.18
N VAL A 64 8.95 8.11 13.46
CA VAL A 64 7.79 7.53 12.78
C VAL A 64 8.22 6.67 11.61
N ASP A 65 9.21 7.12 10.82
CA ASP A 65 9.69 6.42 9.63
C ASP A 65 10.34 5.09 10.04
N ALA A 66 11.25 5.14 11.03
CA ALA A 66 11.89 3.94 11.58
C ALA A 66 10.89 2.91 12.17
N PHE A 67 9.76 3.40 12.70
CA PHE A 67 8.69 2.53 13.17
C PHE A 67 7.87 1.95 12.01
N GLY A 68 7.69 2.68 10.92
CA GLY A 68 7.08 2.20 9.68
C GLY A 68 7.88 1.05 9.08
N ASP A 69 9.18 1.24 8.89
CA ASP A 69 10.08 0.21 8.39
C ASP A 69 10.06 -1.04 9.30
N PHE A 70 10.03 -0.84 10.63
CA PHE A 70 9.89 -1.95 11.58
C PHE A 70 8.59 -2.75 11.38
N ILE A 71 7.46 -2.08 11.12
CA ILE A 71 6.18 -2.74 10.82
C ILE A 71 6.29 -3.56 9.54
N ASP A 72 6.85 -2.97 8.49
CA ASP A 72 6.94 -3.61 7.18
C ASP A 72 7.76 -4.90 7.27
N ILE A 73 8.90 -4.86 7.96
CA ILE A 73 9.71 -6.07 8.17
C ILE A 73 8.98 -7.08 9.06
N HIS A 74 8.25 -6.63 10.09
CA HIS A 74 7.51 -7.54 10.98
C HIS A 74 6.37 -8.27 10.27
N TYR A 75 5.73 -7.64 9.27
CA TYR A 75 4.61 -8.23 8.53
C TYR A 75 4.98 -8.84 7.18
N ALA A 76 6.24 -8.72 6.73
CA ALA A 76 6.69 -9.25 5.44
C ALA A 76 6.34 -10.73 5.23
N ASP A 77 6.51 -11.58 6.25
CA ASP A 77 6.15 -13.01 6.18
C ASP A 77 4.64 -13.25 6.05
N GLN A 78 3.83 -12.46 6.76
CA GLN A 78 2.38 -12.57 6.66
C GLN A 78 1.90 -12.11 5.30
N GLU A 79 2.53 -11.09 4.73
CA GLU A 79 2.17 -10.55 3.42
C GLU A 79 2.49 -11.54 2.30
N LEU A 80 3.63 -12.23 2.36
CA LEU A 80 3.94 -13.34 1.45
C LEU A 80 2.84 -14.40 1.45
N GLN A 81 2.43 -14.88 2.63
CA GLN A 81 1.38 -15.90 2.74
C GLN A 81 0.02 -15.41 2.22
N ARG A 82 -0.30 -14.12 2.41
CA ARG A 82 -1.53 -13.52 1.90
C ARG A 82 -1.52 -13.43 0.38
N LEU A 83 -0.39 -12.99 -0.20
CA LEU A 83 -0.21 -12.87 -1.64
C LEU A 83 -0.27 -14.23 -2.34
N GLU A 84 0.38 -15.25 -1.79
CA GLU A 84 0.30 -16.62 -2.32
C GLU A 84 -1.14 -17.13 -2.40
N LYS A 85 -1.91 -17.00 -1.30
CA LYS A 85 -3.34 -17.34 -1.27
C LYS A 85 -4.17 -16.51 -2.24
N ARG A 86 -3.82 -15.23 -2.44
CA ARG A 86 -4.49 -14.36 -3.40
C ARG A 86 -4.21 -14.83 -4.83
N ILE A 87 -2.97 -15.15 -5.17
CA ILE A 87 -2.57 -15.66 -6.48
C ILE A 87 -3.34 -16.93 -6.83
N GLU A 88 -3.48 -17.88 -5.90
CA GLU A 88 -4.27 -19.08 -6.14
C GLU A 88 -5.72 -18.79 -6.50
N LYS A 89 -6.32 -17.77 -5.87
CA LYS A 89 -7.69 -17.32 -6.17
C LYS A 89 -7.77 -16.61 -7.51
N LEU A 90 -6.81 -15.71 -7.81
CA LEU A 90 -6.75 -14.96 -9.06
C LEU A 90 -6.55 -15.88 -10.25
N LYS A 91 -5.68 -16.90 -10.11
CA LYS A 91 -5.49 -17.96 -11.11
C LYS A 91 -6.78 -18.68 -11.46
N LYS A 92 -7.64 -18.95 -10.47
CA LYS A 92 -8.96 -19.59 -10.71
C LYS A 92 -9.95 -18.68 -11.43
N LYS A 93 -9.83 -17.37 -11.23
CA LYS A 93 -10.72 -16.37 -11.83
C LYS A 93 -10.24 -15.81 -13.17
N ASN A 94 -9.02 -16.15 -13.59
CA ASN A 94 -8.35 -15.59 -14.78
C ASN A 94 -8.23 -14.05 -14.75
N GLU A 95 -8.08 -13.46 -13.55
CA GLU A 95 -7.85 -12.03 -13.36
C GLU A 95 -6.35 -11.72 -13.53
N TRP A 96 -5.88 -11.66 -14.79
CA TRP A 96 -4.45 -11.53 -15.11
C TRP A 96 -3.82 -10.23 -14.62
N GLY A 97 -4.52 -9.10 -14.68
CA GLY A 97 -3.99 -7.80 -14.25
C GLY A 97 -3.71 -7.70 -12.74
N GLU A 98 -4.54 -8.31 -11.89
CA GLU A 98 -4.22 -8.38 -10.45
C GLU A 98 -3.10 -9.39 -10.17
N LEU A 99 -3.05 -10.44 -10.99
CA LEU A 99 -2.08 -11.51 -10.85
C LEU A 99 -0.67 -11.03 -11.22
N THR A 100 -0.52 -10.20 -12.26
CA THR A 100 0.75 -9.54 -12.61
C THR A 100 1.25 -8.66 -11.45
N LEU A 101 0.39 -7.79 -10.91
CA LEU A 101 0.71 -6.95 -9.76
C LEU A 101 1.17 -7.78 -8.56
N SER A 102 0.46 -8.88 -8.26
CA SER A 102 0.82 -9.74 -7.13
C SER A 102 2.20 -10.42 -7.31
N TYR A 103 2.56 -10.84 -8.53
CA TYR A 103 3.89 -11.39 -8.80
C TYR A 103 4.99 -10.33 -8.75
N SER A 104 4.71 -9.12 -9.21
CA SER A 104 5.63 -7.99 -9.11
C SER A 104 6.01 -7.72 -7.64
N ILE A 105 4.99 -7.63 -6.77
CA ILE A 105 5.18 -7.44 -5.33
C ILE A 105 5.96 -8.61 -4.70
N LEU A 106 5.63 -9.85 -5.05
CA LEU A 106 6.38 -11.02 -4.55
C LEU A 106 7.85 -11.02 -4.99
N SER A 107 8.13 -10.62 -6.23
CA SER A 107 9.51 -10.50 -6.72
C SER A 107 10.30 -9.49 -5.88
N ASP A 108 9.71 -8.35 -5.57
CA ASP A 108 10.35 -7.30 -4.77
C ASP A 108 10.55 -7.72 -3.31
N ILE A 109 9.58 -8.38 -2.70
CA ILE A 109 9.74 -8.95 -1.34
C ILE A 109 10.87 -10.00 -1.32
N CYS A 110 10.96 -10.87 -2.33
CA CYS A 110 12.05 -11.85 -2.41
C CYS A 110 13.43 -11.19 -2.58
N LYS A 111 13.53 -10.10 -3.35
CA LYS A 111 14.78 -9.32 -3.46
C LYS A 111 15.15 -8.66 -2.13
N PHE A 112 14.17 -8.08 -1.43
CA PHE A 112 14.38 -7.50 -0.11
C PHE A 112 14.92 -8.53 0.88
N LYS A 113 14.30 -9.71 0.94
CA LYS A 113 14.78 -10.82 1.78
C LYS A 113 16.17 -11.32 1.41
N ALA A 114 16.49 -11.35 0.12
CA ALA A 114 17.83 -11.70 -0.32
C ALA A 114 18.87 -10.64 0.11
N ALA A 115 18.48 -9.37 0.20
CA ALA A 115 19.33 -8.30 0.73
C ALA A 115 19.46 -8.37 2.25
N GLU A 116 18.36 -8.57 2.98
CA GLU A 116 18.36 -8.75 4.45
C GLU A 116 19.27 -9.92 4.85
N ALA A 117 19.18 -11.06 4.16
CA ALA A 117 20.03 -12.23 4.41
C ALA A 117 21.52 -12.02 4.04
N LEU A 118 21.86 -10.98 3.28
CA LEU A 118 23.24 -10.58 3.00
C LEU A 118 23.80 -9.58 4.04
N GLU A 119 22.93 -8.82 4.71
CA GLU A 119 23.31 -7.80 5.70
C GLU A 119 23.68 -8.41 7.06
N ASP A 120 23.30 -9.65 7.33
CA ASP A 120 23.69 -10.38 8.55
C ASP A 120 25.20 -10.73 8.52
N GLU A 121 26.06 -9.75 8.85
CA GLU A 121 27.54 -9.85 8.81
C GLU A 121 28.11 -11.05 9.59
N ASP A 122 27.42 -11.49 10.65
CA ASP A 122 27.89 -12.55 11.55
C ASP A 122 27.60 -13.98 11.05
N ASN A 123 26.67 -14.19 10.11
CA ASN A 123 26.27 -15.53 9.67
C ASN A 123 25.61 -15.57 8.28
N VAL A 124 26.28 -15.02 7.26
CA VAL A 124 25.75 -14.99 5.89
C VAL A 124 25.58 -16.42 5.33
N ASN A 125 24.34 -16.88 5.23
CA ASN A 125 24.02 -18.15 4.58
C ASN A 125 23.80 -17.94 3.07
N LEU A 126 24.86 -18.12 2.26
CA LEU A 126 24.81 -17.95 0.81
C LEU A 126 23.73 -18.80 0.14
N ASP A 127 23.40 -19.97 0.68
CA ASP A 127 22.37 -20.85 0.11
C ASP A 127 20.98 -20.24 0.27
N GLU A 128 20.70 -19.56 1.38
CA GLU A 128 19.42 -18.87 1.59
C GLU A 128 19.27 -17.66 0.67
N VAL A 129 20.34 -16.87 0.52
CA VAL A 129 20.38 -15.76 -0.43
C VAL A 129 20.09 -16.25 -1.85
N ASN A 130 20.73 -17.34 -2.27
CA ASN A 130 20.52 -17.91 -3.59
C ASN A 130 19.09 -18.44 -3.78
N LYS A 131 18.50 -19.08 -2.76
CA LYS A 131 17.09 -19.50 -2.79
C LYS A 131 16.15 -18.32 -3.02
N TRP A 132 16.34 -17.21 -2.31
CA TRP A 132 15.51 -16.02 -2.49
C TRP A 132 15.70 -15.36 -3.87
N LYS A 133 16.93 -15.34 -4.39
CA LYS A 133 17.22 -14.86 -5.75
C LYS A 133 16.51 -15.69 -6.82
N ILE A 134 16.58 -17.02 -6.72
CA ILE A 134 15.89 -17.94 -7.65
C ILE A 134 14.38 -17.70 -7.60
N LYS A 135 13.78 -17.62 -6.41
CA LYS A 135 12.34 -17.30 -6.27
C LYS A 135 11.97 -15.95 -6.88
N ALA A 136 12.80 -14.92 -6.66
CA ALA A 136 12.55 -13.60 -7.24
C ALA A 136 12.55 -13.62 -8.77
N GLU A 137 13.46 -14.40 -9.38
CA GLU A 137 13.50 -14.62 -10.82
C GLU A 137 12.29 -15.42 -11.32
N GLU A 138 11.86 -16.45 -10.59
CA GLU A 138 10.65 -17.22 -10.91
C GLU A 138 9.41 -16.34 -10.95
N TYR A 139 9.17 -15.53 -9.92
CA TYR A 139 8.02 -14.61 -9.89
C TYR A 139 8.09 -13.59 -11.03
N LYS A 140 9.29 -13.10 -11.38
CA LYS A 140 9.48 -12.17 -12.51
C LYS A 140 9.20 -12.82 -13.87
N ARG A 141 9.44 -14.13 -14.02
CA ARG A 141 9.03 -14.88 -15.22
C ARG A 141 7.52 -15.01 -15.27
N LEU A 142 6.90 -15.41 -14.16
CA LEU A 142 5.43 -15.55 -14.06
C LEU A 142 4.69 -14.22 -14.27
N GLU A 143 5.27 -13.10 -13.85
CA GLU A 143 4.77 -11.75 -14.12
C GLU A 143 4.72 -11.46 -15.63
N LYS A 144 5.82 -11.75 -16.35
CA LYS A 144 5.88 -11.58 -17.81
C LYS A 144 4.89 -12.48 -18.53
N ASP A 145 4.80 -13.74 -18.11
CA ASP A 145 3.85 -14.69 -18.69
C ASP A 145 2.41 -14.21 -18.49
N ALA A 146 2.08 -13.70 -17.31
CA ALA A 146 0.76 -13.14 -17.01
C ALA A 146 0.46 -11.85 -17.77
N LEU A 147 1.47 -10.99 -17.99
CA LEU A 147 1.33 -9.81 -18.85
C LEU A 147 1.05 -10.20 -20.30
N LEU A 148 1.78 -11.19 -20.84
CA LEU A 148 1.51 -11.70 -22.19
C LEU A 148 0.09 -12.26 -22.34
N GLN A 149 -0.42 -12.93 -21.31
CA GLN A 149 -1.81 -13.41 -21.29
C GLN A 149 -2.83 -12.27 -21.24
N LEU A 150 -2.52 -11.20 -20.50
CA LEU A 150 -3.36 -10.00 -20.46
C LEU A 150 -3.39 -9.32 -21.84
N ASP A 151 -2.22 -9.10 -22.44
CA ASP A 151 -2.08 -8.50 -23.76
C ASP A 151 -2.83 -9.32 -24.83
N SER A 152 -2.73 -10.66 -24.81
CA SER A 152 -3.49 -11.51 -25.72
C SER A 152 -5.00 -11.37 -25.54
N LEU A 153 -5.48 -11.25 -24.30
CA LEU A 153 -6.91 -11.06 -24.02
C LEU A 153 -7.40 -9.68 -24.44
N GLU A 154 -6.57 -8.65 -24.32
CA GLU A 154 -6.90 -7.30 -24.80
C GLU A 154 -6.96 -7.26 -26.33
N LEU A 155 -6.02 -7.93 -27.00
CA LEU A 155 -6.05 -8.10 -28.46
C LEU A 155 -7.29 -8.87 -28.92
N GLU A 156 -7.66 -9.96 -28.24
CA GLU A 156 -8.86 -10.76 -28.55
C GLU A 156 -10.16 -9.99 -28.31
N LYS A 157 -10.22 -9.18 -27.25
CA LYS A 157 -11.37 -8.29 -26.97
C LYS A 157 -11.48 -7.15 -27.98
N GLY A 158 -10.43 -6.93 -28.79
CA GLY A 158 -10.31 -5.85 -29.74
C GLY A 158 -10.05 -4.52 -29.03
N ILE A 159 -9.16 -3.72 -29.60
CA ILE A 159 -9.18 -2.29 -29.33
C ILE A 159 -10.52 -1.82 -29.90
N LYS A 160 -11.49 -1.48 -29.06
CA LYS A 160 -12.63 -0.68 -29.50
C LYS A 160 -12.03 0.65 -29.96
N THR A 161 -11.71 0.76 -31.24
CA THR A 161 -11.44 2.06 -31.85
C THR A 161 -12.71 2.86 -31.69
N ASP A 162 -12.61 4.05 -31.11
CA ASP A 162 -13.76 4.93 -30.84
C ASP A 162 -14.62 5.18 -32.09
N ASP A 163 -14.09 4.92 -33.28
CA ASP A 163 -14.79 4.91 -34.56
C ASP A 163 -15.97 3.91 -34.61
N GLU A 164 -15.91 2.72 -33.98
CA GLU A 164 -17.06 1.80 -33.96
C GLU A 164 -18.15 2.23 -32.95
N THR A 165 -17.76 2.89 -31.86
CA THR A 165 -18.71 3.53 -30.93
C THR A 165 -19.37 4.77 -31.55
N LEU A 166 -18.69 5.45 -32.47
CA LEU A 166 -19.25 6.62 -33.17
C LEU A 166 -20.36 6.28 -34.17
N PHE A 167 -20.42 5.03 -34.66
CA PHE A 167 -21.42 4.58 -35.63
C PHE A 167 -22.49 3.65 -35.05
N THR A 168 -22.40 3.26 -33.77
CA THR A 168 -23.39 2.40 -33.10
C THR A 168 -24.42 3.15 -32.24
N GLU A 169 -24.41 4.49 -32.23
CA GLU A 169 -25.40 5.30 -31.49
C GLU A 169 -26.64 5.73 -32.31
N HIS A 170 -26.88 5.13 -33.47
CA HIS A 170 -28.11 5.40 -34.26
C HIS A 170 -28.85 4.13 -34.71
N GLU A 171 -29.04 3.17 -33.81
CA GLU A 171 -30.22 2.30 -33.88
C GLU A 171 -30.96 2.33 -32.52
N GLU A 172 -32.22 2.70 -32.61
CA GLU A 172 -33.06 3.19 -31.53
C GLU A 172 -33.38 2.13 -30.45
N SER A 173 -33.41 2.62 -29.21
CA SER A 173 -34.39 2.33 -28.13
C SER A 173 -33.78 1.87 -26.81
N ASP A 174 -33.42 2.85 -25.96
CA ASP A 174 -33.66 2.85 -24.50
C ASP A 174 -33.06 4.12 -23.85
N ILE A 175 -33.38 5.30 -24.41
CA ILE A 175 -33.06 6.56 -23.74
C ILE A 175 -34.13 6.80 -22.67
N LYS A 176 -33.71 6.64 -21.41
CA LYS A 176 -34.46 7.03 -20.22
C LYS A 176 -34.94 8.47 -20.40
N LYS A 177 -36.27 8.64 -20.42
CA LYS A 177 -36.95 9.94 -20.55
C LYS A 177 -36.33 10.96 -19.60
N GLU A 178 -35.83 12.06 -20.15
CA GLU A 178 -35.45 13.24 -19.38
C GLU A 178 -36.70 13.81 -18.71
N LYS A 179 -36.70 13.84 -17.38
CA LYS A 179 -37.77 14.48 -16.60
C LYS A 179 -37.64 15.99 -16.76
N LYS A 180 -38.76 16.67 -16.99
CA LYS A 180 -38.78 18.13 -17.16
C LYS A 180 -38.56 18.79 -15.80
N ILE A 181 -37.98 19.99 -15.80
CA ILE A 181 -37.69 20.77 -14.59
C ILE A 181 -38.95 20.99 -13.74
N GLU A 182 -40.13 21.02 -14.37
CA GLU A 182 -41.44 21.15 -13.72
C GLU A 182 -41.74 19.96 -12.77
N ASP A 183 -41.27 18.74 -13.07
CA ASP A 183 -41.50 17.54 -12.24
C ASP A 183 -40.66 17.52 -10.95
N ILE A 184 -39.66 18.41 -10.83
CA ILE A 184 -38.78 18.53 -9.64
C ILE A 184 -39.41 19.45 -8.58
N PHE A 185 -40.24 20.41 -8.99
CA PHE A 185 -40.84 21.40 -8.09
C PHE A 185 -42.18 20.97 -7.47
N ASP A 186 -42.78 19.89 -7.96
CA ASP A 186 -44.01 19.30 -7.41
C ASP A 186 -43.75 18.19 -6.36
N ASP A 187 -42.49 17.95 -5.97
CA ASP A 187 -42.13 16.94 -4.97
C ASP A 187 -42.41 17.47 -3.55
N PRO A 188 -43.45 16.97 -2.84
CA PRO A 188 -43.89 17.51 -1.55
C PRO A 188 -42.86 17.33 -0.42
N GLY A 189 -41.76 16.61 -0.66
CA GLY A 189 -40.66 16.45 0.29
C GLY A 189 -39.55 17.52 0.21
N PHE A 190 -39.57 18.43 -0.77
CA PHE A 190 -38.48 19.40 -0.96
C PHE A 190 -38.52 20.61 0.00
N LEU A 191 -39.66 20.87 0.67
CA LEU A 191 -39.85 22.02 1.58
C LEU A 191 -39.82 21.67 3.07
N GLU A 192 -39.54 20.43 3.45
CA GLU A 192 -39.33 20.05 4.85
C GLU A 192 -37.85 19.78 5.12
N PHE A 193 -37.02 20.83 5.21
CA PHE A 193 -35.88 20.91 6.14
C PHE A 193 -35.29 22.33 6.24
#